data_AF-A0A944SY26-F1
#
_entry.id   AF-A0A944SY26-F1
#
_cell.length_a   1.000
_cell.length_b   1.000
_cell.length_c   1.000
_cell.angle_alpha   90.00
_cell.angle_beta   90.00
_cell.angle_gamma   90.00
#
_symmetry.space_group_name_H-M   'P 1'
#
loop_
_entity.id
_entity.type
_entity.pdbx_description
1 polymer ?
#
loop_
_entity_poly.entity_id
_entity_poly.type
_entity_poly.pdbx_seq_one_letter_code
_entity_poly.pdbx_strand_id
1 'polypeptide(L)'
;MFAVANAAEIKAVKINGPIPIQPDDPFWSERYGPTSLKHVIVDMDPQMITNPMWPNPSTKYVFVKAATNGKEIAVHLEYNDATRNDIMVQSQQYKDQAAIMFPVNQSGDEPPFTMGGDGERVNIWQWKATWNKEGAGKNSNSSMQDVEDQYAYMAMGSGSYYMYEPDGNLSGLDTVHGQPGTKEASREERGAGNIGKRSTNIDFGMGKNEGIFNDGRATGNIMSDARLRVSAVEDLNAEGFSTLTTQATQNVDGEGNWRNNRWSIVFKRSLSTSDQNDTQFSESKTPMAIAIWNGGNKERNGQKAVTQWNTLHY
;
A
#
# COMPACT_ATOMS: atom_id res chain seq x y z
N MET A 1 0.98 -12.06 33.06
CA MET A 1 -0.09 -11.09 33.35
C MET A 1 0.34 -9.80 32.67
N PHE A 2 -0.06 -9.61 31.42
CA PHE A 2 0.29 -8.39 30.69
C PHE A 2 -0.53 -7.26 31.30
N ALA A 3 0.14 -6.20 31.73
CA ALA A 3 -0.53 -5.01 32.23
C ALA A 3 -1.41 -4.46 31.11
N VAL A 4 -2.71 -4.33 31.39
CA VAL A 4 -3.67 -3.74 30.45
C VAL A 4 -3.36 -2.25 30.41
N ALA A 5 -2.62 -1.80 29.39
CA ALA A 5 -2.69 -0.40 29.01
C ALA A 5 -4.14 -0.15 28.59
N ASN A 6 -4.82 0.80 29.22
CA ASN A 6 -6.24 1.07 28.94
C ASN A 6 -6.42 1.33 27.43
N ALA A 7 -7.33 0.59 26.81
CA ALA A 7 -7.74 0.84 25.42
C ALA A 7 -8.13 2.31 25.24
N ALA A 8 -7.59 2.96 24.20
CA ALA A 8 -7.84 4.38 23.98
C ALA A 8 -9.27 4.62 23.44
N GLU A 9 -9.90 5.73 23.84
CA GLU A 9 -11.15 6.21 23.24
C GLU A 9 -10.87 7.31 22.22
N ILE A 10 -11.08 7.03 20.94
CA ILE A 10 -10.88 7.96 19.83
C ILE A 10 -12.24 8.50 19.42
N LYS A 11 -12.46 9.80 19.58
CA LYS A 11 -13.77 10.44 19.34
C LYS A 11 -13.75 11.22 18.03
N ALA A 12 -14.43 10.70 17.02
CA ALA A 12 -14.53 11.36 15.73
C ALA A 12 -15.30 12.68 15.87
N VAL A 13 -14.74 13.74 15.28
CA VAL A 13 -15.39 15.04 15.22
C VAL A 13 -16.53 15.00 14.22
N LYS A 14 -17.74 15.30 14.70
CA LYS A 14 -18.93 15.47 13.86
C LYS A 14 -18.87 16.83 13.16
N ILE A 15 -18.91 16.82 11.84
CA ILE A 15 -18.86 18.02 11.00
C ILE A 15 -19.99 18.04 9.96
N ASN A 16 -20.29 19.23 9.44
CA ASN A 16 -21.17 19.39 8.29
C ASN A 16 -20.30 19.66 7.06
N GLY A 17 -20.38 18.81 6.03
CA GLY A 17 -19.66 18.98 4.77
C GLY A 17 -18.63 17.87 4.46
N PRO A 18 -17.82 18.06 3.40
CA PRO A 18 -16.81 17.08 3.01
C PRO A 18 -15.65 17.02 4.00
N ILE A 19 -15.06 15.84 4.15
CA ILE A 19 -13.84 15.65 4.93
C ILE A 19 -12.63 15.65 3.98
N PRO A 20 -11.64 16.54 4.15
CA PRO A 20 -10.47 16.60 3.28
C PRO A 20 -9.59 15.38 3.47
N ILE A 21 -9.08 14.85 2.35
CA ILE A 21 -8.19 13.68 2.36
C ILE A 21 -6.72 14.08 2.52
N GLN A 22 -6.35 15.31 2.17
CA GLN A 22 -4.99 15.82 2.31
C GLN A 22 -4.59 15.90 3.79
N PRO A 23 -3.55 15.19 4.24
CA PRO A 23 -3.17 15.19 5.67
C PRO A 23 -2.65 16.54 6.17
N ASP A 24 -2.20 17.42 5.28
CA ASP A 24 -1.73 18.78 5.60
C ASP A 24 -2.84 19.86 5.49
N ASP A 25 -4.07 19.47 5.20
CA ASP A 25 -5.22 20.39 5.23
C ASP A 25 -5.38 20.99 6.64
N PRO A 26 -5.66 22.31 6.76
CA PRO A 26 -5.90 22.96 8.05
C PRO A 26 -6.98 22.28 8.91
N PHE A 27 -7.89 21.51 8.32
CA PHE A 27 -8.85 20.66 9.03
C PHE A 27 -8.20 19.69 10.02
N TRP A 28 -7.05 19.12 9.67
CA TRP A 28 -6.27 18.15 10.47
C TRP A 28 -5.23 18.81 11.39
N SER A 29 -5.05 20.12 11.26
CA SER A 29 -4.04 20.89 12.00
C SER A 29 -4.16 20.71 13.51
N GLU A 30 -3.03 20.79 14.20
CA GLU A 30 -3.02 20.80 15.66
C GLU A 30 -3.57 22.11 16.23
N ARG A 31 -3.44 23.22 15.50
CA ARG A 31 -3.78 24.56 15.98
C ARG A 31 -5.06 25.14 15.39
N TYR A 32 -5.51 24.61 14.26
CA TYR A 32 -6.61 25.17 13.49
C TYR A 32 -7.59 24.07 13.06
N GLY A 33 -8.76 24.48 12.59
CA GLY A 33 -9.76 23.58 12.04
C GLY A 33 -10.54 22.76 13.08
N PRO A 34 -11.52 21.95 12.61
CA PRO A 34 -12.44 21.24 13.50
C PRO A 34 -11.80 20.18 14.40
N THR A 35 -10.62 19.67 14.04
CA THR A 35 -9.91 18.60 14.77
C THR A 35 -8.75 19.09 15.64
N SER A 36 -8.55 20.41 15.74
CA SER A 36 -7.52 21.02 16.60
C SER A 36 -7.63 20.53 18.05
N LEU A 37 -6.49 20.17 18.64
CA LEU A 37 -6.36 19.68 20.03
C LEU A 37 -7.21 18.45 20.38
N LYS A 38 -7.70 17.70 19.38
CA LYS A 38 -8.53 16.50 19.57
C LYS A 38 -7.82 15.19 19.22
N HIS A 39 -6.49 15.22 19.13
CA HIS A 39 -5.74 13.98 18.95
C HIS A 39 -5.75 13.15 20.23
N VAL A 40 -5.70 11.84 20.06
CA VAL A 40 -5.44 10.87 21.12
C VAL A 40 -4.08 10.25 20.84
N ILE A 41 -3.24 10.14 21.88
CA ILE A 41 -1.96 9.45 21.77
C ILE A 41 -2.22 7.99 22.11
N VAL A 42 -1.84 7.09 21.20
CA VAL A 42 -1.95 5.65 21.39
C VAL A 42 -0.56 5.06 21.40
N ASP A 43 -0.21 4.38 22.50
CA ASP A 43 1.06 3.67 22.62
C ASP A 43 1.06 2.42 21.74
N MET A 44 2.21 2.13 21.15
CA MET A 44 2.40 1.03 20.22
C MET A 44 3.31 -0.03 20.83
N ASP A 45 2.88 -1.28 20.77
CA ASP A 45 3.61 -2.45 21.23
C ASP A 45 4.27 -3.20 20.05
N PRO A 46 5.36 -3.95 20.30
CA PRO A 46 5.89 -4.89 19.32
C PRO A 46 4.91 -6.02 19.04
N GLN A 47 4.79 -6.42 17.78
CA GLN A 47 4.23 -7.74 17.47
C GLN A 47 5.20 -8.82 17.95
N MET A 48 4.77 -9.60 18.94
CA MET A 48 5.55 -10.71 19.54
C MET A 48 4.83 -12.06 19.50
N ILE A 49 3.76 -12.19 18.71
CA ILE A 49 2.89 -13.37 18.73
C ILE A 49 3.27 -14.37 17.65
N THR A 50 3.73 -13.92 16.48
CA THR A 50 4.07 -14.81 15.36
C THR A 50 5.49 -14.57 14.87
N ASN A 51 6.11 -15.60 14.31
CA ASN A 51 7.42 -15.47 13.72
C ASN A 51 7.35 -14.89 12.29
N PRO A 52 8.32 -14.06 11.88
CA PRO A 52 9.45 -13.58 12.68
C PRO A 52 9.05 -12.47 13.66
N MET A 53 9.39 -12.63 14.94
CA MET A 53 9.16 -11.60 15.98
C MET A 53 10.07 -10.38 15.76
N TRP A 54 9.62 -9.20 16.19
CA TRP A 54 10.41 -7.97 16.13
C TRP A 54 10.27 -7.17 17.43
N PRO A 55 11.16 -7.38 18.42
CA PRO A 55 10.95 -6.84 19.76
C PRO A 55 11.17 -5.33 19.87
N ASN A 56 11.77 -4.69 18.86
CA ASN A 56 12.08 -3.27 18.90
C ASN A 56 11.59 -2.53 17.64
N PRO A 57 10.26 -2.39 17.46
CA PRO A 57 9.72 -1.46 16.48
C PRO A 57 10.16 -0.04 16.83
N SER A 58 10.44 0.78 15.83
CA SER A 58 10.94 2.14 16.02
C SER A 58 9.83 3.11 16.44
N THR A 59 8.62 2.90 15.93
CA THR A 59 7.43 3.68 16.30
C THR A 59 6.89 3.23 17.65
N LYS A 60 6.90 4.14 18.64
CA LYS A 60 6.47 3.86 20.03
C LYS A 60 5.08 4.38 20.37
N TYR A 61 4.61 5.39 19.64
CA TYR A 61 3.28 5.96 19.80
C TYR A 61 2.83 6.58 18.48
N VAL A 62 1.52 6.76 18.33
CA VAL A 62 0.88 7.42 17.18
C VAL A 62 -0.16 8.42 17.69
N PHE A 63 -0.23 9.58 17.05
CA PHE A 63 -1.30 10.55 17.25
C PHE A 63 -2.45 10.21 16.33
N VAL A 64 -3.65 10.08 16.89
CA VAL A 64 -4.86 9.68 16.14
C VAL A 64 -5.92 10.78 16.25
N LYS A 65 -6.45 11.20 15.11
CA LYS A 65 -7.67 12.03 15.01
C LYS A 65 -8.69 11.29 14.16
N ALA A 66 -9.96 11.59 14.35
CA ALA A 66 -11.01 11.08 13.48
C ALA A 66 -12.07 12.16 13.21
N ALA A 67 -12.79 12.02 12.11
CA ALA A 67 -13.90 12.89 11.75
C ALA A 67 -14.98 12.11 11.01
N THR A 68 -16.22 12.58 11.13
CA THR A 68 -17.35 12.05 10.36
C THR A 68 -18.33 13.17 10.01
N ASN A 69 -18.97 13.04 8.85
CA ASN A 69 -20.06 13.90 8.41
C ASN A 69 -21.42 13.18 8.40
N GLY A 70 -21.51 12.01 9.04
CA GLY A 70 -22.70 11.15 9.03
C GLY A 70 -22.91 10.35 7.73
N LYS A 71 -21.99 10.46 6.76
CA LYS A 71 -21.97 9.65 5.53
C LYS A 71 -20.64 8.95 5.31
N GLU A 72 -19.56 9.63 5.69
CA GLU A 72 -18.18 9.16 5.61
C GLU A 72 -17.54 9.22 7.00
N ILE A 73 -16.51 8.40 7.18
CA ILE A 73 -15.60 8.46 8.32
C ILE A 73 -14.18 8.59 7.79
N ALA A 74 -13.38 9.40 8.48
CA ALA A 74 -11.96 9.52 8.22
C ALA A 74 -11.16 9.39 9.51
N VAL A 75 -10.00 8.74 9.41
CA VAL A 75 -9.03 8.57 10.49
C VAL A 75 -7.71 9.14 10.02
N HIS A 76 -7.14 10.05 10.82
CA HIS A 76 -5.85 10.66 10.57
C HIS A 76 -4.83 10.12 11.59
N LEU A 77 -3.74 9.54 11.09
CA LEU A 77 -2.61 9.07 11.89
C LEU A 77 -1.41 10.00 11.67
N GLU A 78 -0.71 10.34 12.75
CA GLU A 78 0.60 10.98 12.67
C GLU A 78 1.61 10.28 13.57
N TYR A 79 2.79 9.94 13.03
CA TYR A 79 3.88 9.32 13.78
C TYR A 79 5.23 9.86 13.34
N ASN A 80 6.21 9.81 14.26
CA ASN A 80 7.58 10.22 13.96
C ASN A 80 8.27 9.16 13.10
N ASP A 81 8.91 9.62 12.03
CA ASP A 81 9.79 8.81 11.19
C ASP A 81 10.88 9.71 10.62
N ALA A 82 12.12 9.50 11.07
CA ALA A 82 13.26 10.28 10.62
C ALA A 82 13.64 10.01 9.16
N THR A 83 13.16 8.89 8.61
CA THR A 83 13.41 8.48 7.24
C THR A 83 12.13 8.54 6.43
N ARG A 84 12.28 8.80 5.13
CA ARG A 84 11.19 8.72 4.16
C ARG A 84 11.47 7.51 3.28
N ASN A 85 10.79 6.40 3.53
CA ASN A 85 10.96 5.16 2.80
C ASN A 85 9.75 4.89 1.89
N ASP A 86 9.59 5.72 0.87
CA ASP A 86 8.52 5.63 -0.13
C ASP A 86 8.99 5.13 -1.51
N ILE A 87 10.23 4.65 -1.59
CA ILE A 87 10.90 4.17 -2.80
C ILE A 87 11.36 2.72 -2.57
N MET A 88 11.03 1.82 -3.51
CA MET A 88 11.35 0.39 -3.39
C MET A 88 11.74 -0.23 -4.74
N VAL A 89 12.90 0.16 -5.25
CA VAL A 89 13.45 -0.28 -6.55
C VAL A 89 14.66 -1.22 -6.41
N GLN A 90 15.04 -1.56 -5.17
CA GLN A 90 16.12 -2.50 -4.86
C GLN A 90 15.66 -3.56 -3.87
N SER A 91 16.26 -4.76 -3.95
CA SER A 91 15.86 -5.93 -3.14
C SER A 91 16.07 -5.76 -1.62
N GLN A 92 16.95 -4.85 -1.19
CA GLN A 92 17.25 -4.60 0.23
C GLN A 92 16.56 -3.35 0.80
N GLN A 93 15.51 -2.87 0.14
CA GLN A 93 14.72 -1.74 0.62
C GLN A 93 13.46 -2.21 1.35
N TYR A 94 13.05 -1.41 2.32
CA TYR A 94 11.82 -1.54 3.07
C TYR A 94 11.04 -0.25 2.90
N LYS A 95 9.72 -0.31 3.10
CA LYS A 95 8.82 0.82 2.87
C LYS A 95 8.01 1.14 4.11
N ASP A 96 7.70 2.42 4.24
CA ASP A 96 6.81 2.90 5.29
C ASP A 96 5.37 2.53 4.98
N GLN A 97 4.67 2.05 6.00
CA GLN A 97 3.28 1.62 5.90
C GLN A 97 2.55 1.90 7.20
N ALA A 98 1.25 2.12 7.10
CA ALA A 98 0.37 2.16 8.26
C ALA A 98 -0.94 1.47 7.91
N ALA A 99 -1.57 0.85 8.89
CA ALA A 99 -2.87 0.24 8.72
C ALA A 99 -3.77 0.50 9.91
N ILE A 100 -5.06 0.57 9.64
CA ILE A 100 -6.11 0.48 10.65
C ILE A 100 -6.98 -0.73 10.36
N MET A 101 -7.46 -1.36 11.42
CA MET A 101 -8.18 -2.63 11.36
C MET A 101 -9.46 -2.53 12.18
N PHE A 102 -10.51 -3.16 11.68
CA PHE A 102 -11.83 -3.21 12.29
C PHE A 102 -12.39 -4.64 12.19
N PRO A 103 -13.23 -5.10 13.14
CA PRO A 103 -13.99 -6.32 12.96
C PRO A 103 -15.05 -6.16 11.85
N VAL A 104 -15.23 -7.17 11.00
CA VAL A 104 -16.34 -7.18 10.02
C VAL A 104 -17.66 -7.45 10.74
N ASN A 105 -17.71 -8.55 11.49
CA ASN A 105 -18.81 -8.82 12.42
C ASN A 105 -18.57 -8.06 13.73
N GLN A 106 -19.38 -7.06 13.98
CA GLN A 106 -19.31 -6.22 15.20
C GLN A 106 -20.32 -6.64 16.27
N SER A 107 -21.04 -7.74 16.04
CA SER A 107 -21.96 -8.32 17.02
C SER A 107 -21.25 -9.40 17.82
N GLY A 108 -21.31 -9.31 19.16
CA GLY A 108 -20.70 -10.29 20.06
C GLY A 108 -19.32 -9.87 20.55
N ASP A 109 -18.47 -10.85 20.83
CA ASP A 109 -17.12 -10.62 21.36
C ASP A 109 -16.19 -10.09 20.27
N GLU A 110 -15.21 -9.27 20.69
CA GLU A 110 -14.20 -8.75 19.77
C GLU A 110 -13.29 -9.88 19.29
N PRO A 111 -13.04 -9.99 17.97
CA PRO A 111 -12.15 -11.03 17.47
C PRO A 111 -10.71 -10.75 17.94
N PRO A 112 -9.80 -11.74 17.89
CA PRO A 112 -8.40 -11.52 18.24
C PRO A 112 -7.79 -10.35 17.45
N PHE A 113 -7.12 -9.42 18.14
CA PHE A 113 -6.40 -8.31 17.48
C PHE A 113 -5.23 -8.80 16.59
N THR A 114 -4.96 -10.11 16.59
CA THR A 114 -4.04 -10.84 15.70
C THR A 114 -4.60 -11.05 14.30
N MET A 115 -5.26 -10.03 13.76
CA MET A 115 -5.92 -10.06 12.45
C MET A 115 -7.10 -11.04 12.37
N GLY A 116 -7.79 -11.26 13.49
CA GLY A 116 -8.94 -12.15 13.57
C GLY A 116 -8.58 -13.61 13.85
N GLY A 117 -9.53 -14.49 13.54
CA GLY A 117 -9.48 -15.94 13.71
C GLY A 117 -10.44 -16.63 12.74
N ASP A 118 -10.56 -17.96 12.84
CA ASP A 118 -11.47 -18.74 12.00
C ASP A 118 -12.94 -18.29 12.20
N GLY A 119 -13.58 -17.82 11.14
CA GLY A 119 -14.92 -17.21 11.18
C GLY A 119 -14.99 -15.81 11.81
N GLU A 120 -13.85 -15.27 12.27
CA GLU A 120 -13.71 -13.99 12.97
C GLU A 120 -12.99 -12.97 12.08
N ARG A 121 -13.64 -12.64 10.96
CA ARG A 121 -13.06 -11.78 9.92
C ARG A 121 -12.86 -10.34 10.37
N VAL A 122 -11.72 -9.78 10.01
CA VAL A 122 -11.40 -8.36 10.13
C VAL A 122 -11.30 -7.69 8.77
N ASN A 123 -11.60 -6.40 8.73
CA ASN A 123 -11.34 -5.49 7.62
C ASN A 123 -10.11 -4.64 7.96
N ILE A 124 -9.18 -4.51 7.03
CA ILE A 124 -7.93 -3.78 7.21
C ILE A 124 -7.75 -2.77 6.08
N TRP A 125 -7.51 -1.51 6.44
CA TRP A 125 -7.15 -0.46 5.50
C TRP A 125 -5.66 -0.20 5.63
N GLN A 126 -4.86 -0.56 4.64
CA GLN A 126 -3.41 -0.45 4.68
C GLN A 126 -2.88 0.55 3.67
N TRP A 127 -2.43 1.70 4.19
CA TRP A 127 -1.70 2.70 3.42
C TRP A 127 -0.27 2.23 3.16
N LYS A 128 0.22 2.49 1.94
CA LYS A 128 1.60 2.19 1.53
C LYS A 128 2.26 3.43 0.97
N ALA A 129 3.42 3.80 1.52
CA ALA A 129 4.18 4.96 1.07
C ALA A 129 4.53 4.89 -0.43
N THR A 130 4.86 3.70 -0.93
CA THR A 130 5.17 3.50 -2.35
C THR A 130 3.96 3.74 -3.25
N TRP A 131 2.77 3.23 -2.91
CA TRP A 131 1.55 3.47 -3.69
C TRP A 131 1.13 4.94 -3.65
N ASN A 132 1.35 5.58 -2.51
CA ASN A 132 1.15 7.02 -2.34
C ASN A 132 2.07 7.83 -3.26
N LYS A 133 3.37 7.48 -3.29
CA LYS A 133 4.38 8.13 -4.13
C LYS A 133 4.09 7.97 -5.62
N GLU A 134 3.57 6.81 -6.01
CA GLU A 134 3.18 6.47 -7.39
C GLU A 134 1.86 7.14 -7.80
N GLY A 135 1.14 7.77 -6.87
CA GLY A 135 -0.14 8.42 -7.13
C GLY A 135 -1.26 7.44 -7.49
N ALA A 136 -1.34 6.31 -6.77
CA ALA A 136 -2.42 5.34 -6.93
C ALA A 136 -3.80 6.01 -6.93
N GLY A 137 -4.71 5.53 -7.79
CA GLY A 137 -6.01 6.14 -8.06
C GLY A 137 -6.00 7.30 -9.06
N LYS A 138 -4.84 7.92 -9.29
CA LYS A 138 -4.68 9.07 -10.22
C LYS A 138 -3.84 8.71 -11.44
N ASN A 139 -2.88 7.80 -11.26
CA ASN A 139 -1.88 7.45 -12.25
C ASN A 139 -2.01 6.00 -12.75
N SER A 140 -1.22 5.65 -13.76
CA SER A 140 -1.15 4.30 -14.35
C SER A 140 0.21 3.64 -14.08
N ASN A 141 0.45 2.49 -14.71
CA ASN A 141 1.73 1.75 -14.62
C ASN A 141 2.96 2.60 -14.97
N SER A 142 2.79 3.66 -15.78
CA SER A 142 3.85 4.62 -16.11
C SER A 142 4.44 5.36 -14.90
N SER A 143 3.70 5.42 -13.79
CA SER A 143 4.13 6.08 -12.55
C SER A 143 4.67 5.12 -11.50
N MET A 144 4.70 3.81 -11.80
CA MET A 144 5.41 2.85 -10.95
C MET A 144 6.90 3.19 -10.93
N GLN A 145 7.48 3.12 -9.75
CA GLN A 145 8.88 3.51 -9.55
C GLN A 145 9.81 2.46 -10.15
N ASP A 146 10.84 2.92 -10.85
CA ASP A 146 11.85 2.07 -11.48
C ASP A 146 13.28 2.50 -11.11
N VAL A 147 14.27 1.64 -11.36
CA VAL A 147 15.69 1.89 -11.03
C VAL A 147 16.20 3.13 -11.76
N GLU A 148 15.87 3.27 -13.04
CA GLU A 148 16.19 4.43 -13.88
C GLU A 148 15.59 5.75 -13.39
N ASP A 149 14.51 5.71 -12.59
CA ASP A 149 13.94 6.92 -11.99
C ASP A 149 14.75 7.41 -10.78
N GLN A 150 15.53 6.53 -10.17
CA GLN A 150 16.29 6.81 -8.95
C GLN A 150 17.79 6.97 -9.20
N TYR A 151 18.32 6.30 -10.21
CA TYR A 151 19.74 6.22 -10.46
C TYR A 151 20.07 6.58 -11.90
N ALA A 152 20.73 7.71 -12.08
CA ALA A 152 21.22 8.13 -13.39
C ALA A 152 22.15 7.05 -13.98
N TYR A 153 21.96 6.75 -15.26
CA TYR A 153 22.76 5.79 -16.04
C TYR A 153 22.64 4.32 -15.60
N MET A 154 21.68 4.00 -14.72
CA MET A 154 21.30 2.62 -14.43
C MET A 154 19.97 2.32 -15.11
N ALA A 155 19.87 1.14 -15.71
CA ALA A 155 18.64 0.61 -16.28
C ALA A 155 18.58 -0.88 -15.96
N MET A 156 17.38 -1.39 -15.68
CA MET A 156 17.15 -2.83 -15.61
C MET A 156 16.71 -3.36 -16.97
N GLY A 157 17.60 -4.09 -17.65
CA GLY A 157 17.26 -4.81 -18.89
C GLY A 157 17.15 -6.31 -18.64
N SER A 158 16.22 -7.00 -19.35
CA SER A 158 16.31 -8.45 -19.50
C SER A 158 17.34 -8.78 -20.58
N GLY A 159 18.09 -9.85 -20.36
CA GLY A 159 18.69 -10.58 -21.48
C GLY A 159 17.56 -11.09 -22.36
N SER A 160 17.48 -10.58 -23.57
CA SER A 160 16.39 -10.77 -24.53
C SER A 160 16.05 -12.26 -24.74
N TYR A 161 14.79 -12.65 -24.49
CA TYR A 161 14.21 -13.84 -25.13
C TYR A 161 13.07 -13.37 -26.03
N TYR A 162 13.27 -13.47 -27.34
CA TYR A 162 12.26 -13.14 -28.34
C TYR A 162 11.07 -14.09 -28.18
N MET A 163 9.87 -13.56 -27.91
CA MET A 163 8.65 -14.36 -27.83
C MET A 163 7.49 -13.67 -28.57
N TYR A 164 6.70 -14.47 -29.27
CA TYR A 164 5.65 -14.07 -30.19
C TYR A 164 4.42 -13.51 -29.47
N GLU A 165 3.82 -12.44 -30.01
CA GLU A 165 2.48 -11.99 -29.64
C GLU A 165 1.39 -12.98 -30.16
N PRO A 166 0.24 -13.15 -29.47
CA PRO A 166 -0.83 -14.09 -29.83
C PRO A 166 -1.49 -13.84 -31.20
N ASP A 167 -1.36 -12.63 -31.74
CA ASP A 167 -1.87 -12.22 -33.05
C ASP A 167 -0.81 -12.33 -34.17
N GLY A 168 0.35 -12.93 -33.87
CA GLY A 168 1.34 -13.35 -34.86
C GLY A 168 2.23 -12.25 -35.42
N ASN A 169 2.12 -11.01 -34.93
CA ASN A 169 3.00 -9.93 -35.37
C ASN A 169 4.20 -9.77 -34.42
N LEU A 170 5.37 -10.18 -34.91
CA LEU A 170 6.65 -9.77 -34.36
C LEU A 170 6.83 -8.25 -34.58
N SER A 171 6.82 -7.46 -33.52
CA SER A 171 7.49 -6.15 -33.53
C SER A 171 8.90 -6.27 -32.95
N GLY A 172 9.65 -7.28 -33.42
CA GLY A 172 11.10 -7.26 -33.30
C GLY A 172 11.61 -6.21 -34.27
N LEU A 173 12.16 -5.11 -33.75
CA LEU A 173 13.05 -4.25 -34.53
C LEU A 173 14.25 -5.11 -34.95
N ASP A 174 14.10 -5.79 -36.08
CA ASP A 174 15.21 -6.18 -36.91
C ASP A 174 15.87 -4.88 -37.37
N THR A 175 16.99 -4.55 -36.74
CA THR A 175 17.92 -3.58 -37.31
C THR A 175 18.51 -4.21 -38.56
N VAL A 176 17.79 -4.16 -39.67
CA VAL A 176 18.41 -4.61 -40.91
C VAL A 176 19.47 -3.59 -41.30
N HIS A 177 20.65 -4.08 -41.64
CA HIS A 177 21.49 -3.45 -42.63
C HIS A 177 20.68 -3.21 -43.92
N GLY A 178 19.93 -2.10 -43.96
CA GLY A 178 19.54 -1.37 -45.18
C GLY A 178 18.66 -2.06 -46.24
N GLN A 179 18.07 -3.24 -46.03
CA GLN A 179 17.21 -3.87 -47.05
C GLN A 179 16.03 -4.68 -46.45
N PRO A 180 14.80 -4.63 -47.00
CA PRO A 180 13.69 -5.46 -46.55
C PRO A 180 13.88 -6.93 -46.98
N GLY A 181 13.71 -7.89 -46.07
CA GLY A 181 13.81 -9.34 -46.33
C GLY A 181 12.61 -10.14 -45.80
N THR A 182 12.37 -11.34 -46.35
CA THR A 182 11.24 -12.21 -45.95
C THR A 182 11.61 -13.20 -44.84
N LYS A 183 10.60 -13.76 -44.18
CA LYS A 183 10.70 -14.67 -43.02
C LYS A 183 11.51 -15.95 -43.32
N GLU A 184 11.54 -16.38 -44.58
CA GLU A 184 12.30 -17.56 -45.02
C GLU A 184 13.82 -17.33 -44.98
N ALA A 185 14.29 -16.13 -45.32
CA ALA A 185 15.73 -15.80 -45.40
C ALA A 185 16.42 -15.80 -44.02
N SER A 186 15.67 -15.54 -42.94
CA SER A 186 16.19 -15.51 -41.56
C SER A 186 16.61 -16.88 -41.03
N ARG A 187 16.22 -18.00 -41.68
CA ARG A 187 16.51 -19.35 -41.17
C ARG A 187 17.84 -19.93 -41.65
N GLU A 188 18.35 -19.52 -42.81
CA GLU A 188 19.52 -20.18 -43.44
C GLU A 188 20.88 -19.74 -42.88
N GLU A 189 20.99 -18.57 -42.22
CA GLU A 189 22.29 -18.02 -41.80
C GLU A 189 22.45 -17.77 -40.28
N ARG A 190 21.76 -18.53 -39.42
CA ARG A 190 21.88 -18.37 -37.95
C ARG A 190 23.05 -19.14 -37.34
N GLY A 191 24.27 -18.67 -37.57
CA GLY A 191 25.27 -18.69 -36.49
C GLY A 191 24.92 -17.59 -35.49
N ALA A 192 24.99 -17.83 -34.18
CA ALA A 192 24.89 -16.76 -33.19
C ALA A 192 25.99 -15.74 -33.45
N GLY A 193 25.65 -14.61 -34.09
CA GLY A 193 26.61 -13.57 -34.45
C GLY A 193 27.44 -13.15 -33.23
N ASN A 194 28.72 -12.85 -33.48
CA ASN A 194 29.74 -12.53 -32.47
C ASN A 194 29.17 -11.59 -31.38
N ILE A 195 29.01 -12.13 -30.16
CA ILE A 195 28.42 -11.43 -29.02
C ILE A 195 29.16 -10.13 -28.70
N GLY A 196 30.48 -10.08 -28.91
CA GLY A 196 31.29 -8.88 -28.66
C GLY A 196 31.10 -7.74 -29.67
N LYS A 197 30.32 -7.95 -30.75
CA LYS A 197 30.01 -6.94 -31.78
C LYS A 197 28.54 -6.53 -31.81
N ARG A 198 27.69 -7.07 -30.92
CA ARG A 198 26.30 -6.65 -30.83
C ARG A 198 26.24 -5.25 -30.22
N SER A 199 25.50 -4.35 -30.83
CA SER A 199 25.10 -3.11 -30.15
C SER A 199 24.25 -3.50 -28.94
N THR A 200 24.57 -2.95 -27.77
CA THR A 200 23.66 -3.00 -26.63
C THR A 200 22.45 -2.15 -26.98
N ASN A 201 21.39 -2.78 -27.48
CA ASN A 201 20.10 -2.13 -27.54
C ASN A 201 19.60 -2.06 -26.09
N ILE A 202 19.37 -0.85 -25.60
CA ILE A 202 18.63 -0.67 -24.36
C ILE A 202 17.21 -1.10 -24.68
N ASP A 203 16.80 -2.24 -24.13
CA ASP A 203 15.39 -2.61 -24.11
C ASP A 203 14.67 -1.57 -23.25
N PHE A 204 13.91 -0.68 -23.89
CA PHE A 204 13.07 0.30 -23.20
C PHE A 204 11.82 -0.34 -22.58
N GLY A 205 11.65 -1.66 -22.73
CA GLY A 205 10.44 -2.43 -22.49
C GLY A 205 10.37 -3.16 -21.15
N MET A 206 11.18 -2.82 -20.14
CA MET A 206 11.06 -3.43 -18.81
C MET A 206 10.65 -2.46 -17.69
N GLY A 207 10.09 -3.00 -16.61
CA GLY A 207 9.42 -2.28 -15.53
C GLY A 207 8.07 -1.63 -15.90
N LYS A 208 8.00 -0.30 -15.86
CA LYS A 208 6.75 0.45 -16.16
C LYS A 208 6.23 0.23 -17.59
N ASN A 209 7.09 -0.19 -18.51
CA ASN A 209 6.78 -0.35 -19.94
C ASN A 209 6.55 -1.81 -20.38
N GLU A 210 6.52 -2.78 -19.46
CA GLU A 210 6.47 -4.24 -19.79
C GLU A 210 5.25 -4.72 -20.56
N GLY A 211 4.20 -3.91 -20.68
CA GLY A 211 2.98 -4.30 -21.39
C GLY A 211 2.50 -5.69 -20.97
N ILE A 212 2.50 -6.63 -21.93
CA ILE A 212 2.02 -8.02 -21.81
C ILE A 212 3.04 -9.01 -21.20
N PHE A 213 4.30 -8.63 -21.00
CA PHE A 213 5.37 -9.54 -20.50
C PHE A 213 5.56 -9.49 -18.98
N ASN A 214 4.62 -8.90 -18.25
CA ASN A 214 4.59 -8.94 -16.80
C ASN A 214 3.58 -10.00 -16.33
N ASP A 215 4.04 -11.21 -15.99
CA ASP A 215 3.20 -12.31 -15.53
C ASP A 215 2.32 -11.92 -14.33
N GLY A 216 2.82 -11.04 -13.45
CA GLY A 216 2.04 -10.47 -12.37
C GLY A 216 0.83 -9.68 -12.87
N ARG A 217 1.01 -8.80 -13.86
CA ARG A 217 -0.12 -8.07 -14.50
C ARG A 217 -1.05 -9.02 -15.25
N ALA A 218 -0.50 -9.98 -15.99
CA ALA A 218 -1.27 -10.96 -16.76
C ALA A 218 -2.16 -11.84 -15.85
N THR A 219 -1.71 -12.12 -14.63
CA THR A 219 -2.46 -12.88 -13.62
C THR A 219 -3.34 -12.01 -12.71
N GLY A 220 -3.44 -10.70 -12.98
CA GLY A 220 -4.28 -9.78 -12.21
C GLY A 220 -3.73 -9.42 -10.82
N ASN A 221 -2.42 -9.53 -10.61
CA ASN A 221 -1.79 -9.20 -9.34
C ASN A 221 -1.71 -7.68 -9.14
N ILE A 222 -2.48 -7.16 -8.18
CA ILE A 222 -2.50 -5.74 -7.78
C ILE A 222 -1.12 -5.17 -7.40
N MET A 223 -0.23 -6.02 -6.91
CA MET A 223 1.14 -5.60 -6.56
C MET A 223 1.94 -5.27 -7.82
N SER A 224 1.60 -5.86 -8.96
CA SER A 224 2.29 -5.68 -10.25
C SER A 224 1.58 -4.71 -11.19
N ASP A 225 0.27 -4.46 -10.99
CA ASP A 225 -0.54 -3.58 -11.83
C ASP A 225 -1.08 -2.38 -11.04
N ALA A 226 -0.45 -1.21 -11.22
CA ALA A 226 -0.90 0.03 -10.59
C ALA A 226 -2.29 0.48 -11.06
N ARG A 227 -2.77 0.01 -12.22
CA ARG A 227 -4.14 0.31 -12.70
C ARG A 227 -5.22 -0.31 -11.81
N LEU A 228 -4.88 -1.36 -11.06
CA LEU A 228 -5.78 -1.99 -10.09
C LEU A 228 -5.80 -1.25 -8.75
N ARG A 229 -4.87 -0.30 -8.53
CA ARG A 229 -4.75 0.46 -7.30
C ARG A 229 -5.54 1.75 -7.42
N VAL A 230 -6.73 1.72 -6.86
CA VAL A 230 -7.69 2.84 -6.88
C VAL A 230 -7.37 3.92 -5.84
N SER A 231 -6.47 3.66 -4.90
CA SER A 231 -6.07 4.54 -3.80
C SER A 231 -4.66 4.18 -3.29
N ALA A 232 -4.02 5.08 -2.53
CA ALA A 232 -2.79 4.77 -1.80
C ALA A 232 -3.00 3.77 -0.65
N VAL A 233 -4.26 3.51 -0.30
CA VAL A 233 -4.70 2.53 0.68
C VAL A 233 -5.19 1.27 -0.03
N GLU A 234 -4.82 0.11 0.50
CA GLU A 234 -5.38 -1.19 0.11
C GLU A 234 -6.45 -1.62 1.10
N ASP A 235 -7.60 -2.06 0.59
CA ASP A 235 -8.65 -2.69 1.39
C ASP A 235 -8.43 -4.21 1.42
N LEU A 236 -8.41 -4.76 2.61
CA LEU A 236 -7.94 -6.10 2.89
C LEU A 236 -8.88 -6.79 3.90
N ASN A 237 -8.94 -8.11 3.84
CA ASN A 237 -9.50 -8.92 4.93
C ASN A 237 -8.49 -9.91 5.47
N ALA A 238 -8.72 -10.34 6.70
CA ALA A 238 -8.03 -11.47 7.30
C ALA A 238 -8.94 -12.22 8.29
N GLU A 239 -8.61 -13.48 8.50
CA GLU A 239 -9.19 -14.41 9.48
C GLU A 239 -8.01 -15.09 10.20
N GLY A 240 -7.21 -14.28 10.87
CA GLY A 240 -5.95 -14.66 11.50
C GLY A 240 -4.70 -14.32 10.69
N PHE A 241 -3.53 -14.60 11.26
CA PHE A 241 -2.27 -14.43 10.54
C PHE A 241 -2.19 -15.37 9.33
N SER A 242 -1.52 -14.89 8.27
CA SER A 242 -1.31 -15.61 7.00
C SER A 242 -2.53 -15.76 6.08
N THR A 243 -3.68 -15.20 6.43
CA THR A 243 -4.90 -15.21 5.58
C THR A 243 -5.20 -13.85 4.94
N LEU A 244 -4.29 -12.88 5.12
CA LEU A 244 -4.43 -11.52 4.60
C LEU A 244 -4.61 -11.53 3.07
N THR A 245 -5.73 -10.98 2.61
CA THR A 245 -6.11 -11.00 1.19
C THR A 245 -6.69 -9.65 0.77
N THR A 246 -6.32 -9.18 -0.41
CA THR A 246 -6.91 -7.98 -1.05
C THR A 246 -8.37 -8.21 -1.38
N GLN A 247 -9.21 -7.23 -1.05
CA GLN A 247 -10.61 -7.24 -1.44
C GLN A 247 -10.77 -7.05 -2.95
N ALA A 248 -11.77 -7.70 -3.54
CA ALA A 248 -12.12 -7.49 -4.94
C ALA A 248 -12.70 -6.09 -5.18
N THR A 249 -13.40 -5.54 -4.18
CA THR A 249 -13.91 -4.17 -4.18
C THR A 249 -13.01 -3.30 -3.32
N GLN A 250 -12.54 -2.18 -3.85
CA GLN A 250 -11.76 -1.20 -3.09
C GLN A 250 -12.61 0.06 -2.88
N ASN A 251 -12.92 0.35 -1.61
CA ASN A 251 -13.84 1.42 -1.23
C ASN A 251 -13.18 2.53 -0.40
N VAL A 252 -11.92 2.38 -0.01
CA VAL A 252 -11.23 3.29 0.90
C VAL A 252 -10.19 4.14 0.17
N ASP A 253 -10.37 5.44 0.33
CA ASP A 253 -9.47 6.48 -0.15
C ASP A 253 -8.45 6.81 0.94
N GLY A 254 -7.29 7.32 0.53
CA GLY A 254 -6.29 7.78 1.46
C GLY A 254 -5.10 8.46 0.83
N GLU A 255 -4.48 9.31 1.62
CA GLU A 255 -3.33 10.10 1.22
C GLU A 255 -2.40 10.25 2.42
N GLY A 256 -1.11 10.26 2.15
CA GLY A 256 -0.02 10.37 3.11
C GLY A 256 0.94 11.47 2.71
N ASN A 257 1.45 12.18 3.70
CA ASN A 257 2.44 13.24 3.54
C ASN A 257 3.58 13.03 4.54
N TRP A 258 4.82 13.05 4.05
CA TRP A 258 6.00 13.03 4.90
C TRP A 258 6.61 14.43 4.96
N ARG A 259 6.66 15.00 6.17
CA ARG A 259 7.23 16.33 6.39
C ARG A 259 7.75 16.43 7.83
N ASN A 260 8.88 17.11 8.01
CA ASN A 260 9.47 17.37 9.33
C ASN A 260 9.69 16.08 10.16
N ASN A 261 10.23 15.03 9.53
CA ASN A 261 10.49 13.74 10.16
C ASN A 261 9.23 13.07 10.74
N ARG A 262 8.10 13.24 10.08
CA ARG A 262 6.82 12.64 10.43
C ARG A 262 6.06 12.22 9.19
N TRP A 263 5.33 11.12 9.31
CA TRP A 263 4.26 10.77 8.41
C TRP A 263 2.93 11.25 8.99
N SER A 264 2.12 11.90 8.17
CA SER A 264 0.70 12.17 8.42
C SER A 264 -0.10 11.45 7.34
N ILE A 265 -1.09 10.65 7.73
CA ILE A 265 -1.86 9.78 6.82
C ILE A 265 -3.34 9.93 7.14
N VAL A 266 -4.16 10.11 6.12
CA VAL A 266 -5.62 10.08 6.23
C VAL A 266 -6.15 8.84 5.51
N PHE A 267 -6.98 8.08 6.21
CA PHE A 267 -7.85 7.06 5.64
C PHE A 267 -9.27 7.62 5.60
N LYS A 268 -10.02 7.39 4.52
CA LYS A 268 -11.42 7.83 4.42
C LYS A 268 -12.26 6.81 3.68
N ARG A 269 -13.46 6.55 4.20
CA ARG A 269 -14.44 5.65 3.57
C ARG A 269 -15.86 6.11 3.88
N SER A 270 -16.82 5.72 3.05
CA SER A 270 -18.24 5.79 3.41
C SER A 270 -18.54 4.95 4.66
N LEU A 271 -19.51 5.36 5.47
CA LEU A 271 -19.93 4.62 6.67
C LEU A 271 -20.54 3.26 6.31
N SER A 272 -21.31 3.21 5.23
CA SER A 272 -21.92 1.99 4.70
C SER A 272 -21.45 1.70 3.28
N THR A 273 -21.29 0.42 2.96
CA THR A 273 -20.99 -0.08 1.61
C THR A 273 -21.88 -1.27 1.30
N SER A 274 -21.93 -1.69 0.03
CA SER A 274 -22.64 -2.91 -0.38
C SER A 274 -21.81 -4.18 -0.23
N ASP A 275 -20.52 -4.07 0.10
CA ASP A 275 -19.63 -5.21 0.27
C ASP A 275 -19.83 -5.84 1.66
N GLN A 276 -20.01 -7.15 1.70
CA GLN A 276 -20.20 -7.89 2.96
C GLN A 276 -18.88 -8.14 3.70
N ASN A 277 -17.76 -8.00 3.00
CA ASN A 277 -16.43 -8.11 3.57
C ASN A 277 -16.01 -6.84 4.31
N ASP A 278 -16.77 -5.77 4.11
CA ASP A 278 -16.54 -4.48 4.70
C ASP A 278 -17.16 -4.36 6.10
N THR A 279 -16.41 -3.78 7.02
CA THR A 279 -16.98 -3.29 8.28
C THR A 279 -18.05 -2.22 7.98
N GLN A 280 -19.27 -2.45 8.46
CA GLN A 280 -20.37 -1.48 8.32
C GLN A 280 -20.41 -0.57 9.56
N PHE A 281 -20.22 0.74 9.38
CA PHE A 281 -20.23 1.71 10.47
C PHE A 281 -21.66 2.22 10.73
N SER A 282 -22.56 1.31 11.13
CA SER A 282 -23.98 1.60 11.39
C SER A 282 -24.30 2.00 12.83
N GLU A 283 -23.36 1.77 13.75
CA GLU A 283 -23.52 2.02 15.18
C GLU A 283 -22.91 3.39 15.58
N SER A 284 -22.69 3.61 16.88
CA SER A 284 -22.03 4.83 17.39
C SER A 284 -20.54 4.62 17.73
N LYS A 285 -20.07 3.38 17.70
CA LYS A 285 -18.67 3.03 17.98
C LYS A 285 -18.28 1.71 17.34
N THR A 286 -16.97 1.47 17.21
CA THR A 286 -16.39 0.23 16.70
C THR A 286 -14.99 -0.01 17.30
N PRO A 287 -14.56 -1.26 17.50
CA PRO A 287 -13.16 -1.57 17.79
C PRO A 287 -12.25 -1.20 16.63
N MET A 288 -11.12 -0.56 16.93
CA MET A 288 -10.10 -0.19 15.95
C MET A 288 -8.70 -0.51 16.48
N ALA A 289 -7.92 -1.26 15.71
CA ALA A 289 -6.50 -1.49 15.98
C ALA A 289 -5.63 -0.80 14.93
N ILE A 290 -4.39 -0.47 15.29
CA ILE A 290 -3.45 0.26 14.44
C ILE A 290 -2.18 -0.57 14.28
N ALA A 291 -1.59 -0.52 13.09
CA ALA A 291 -0.29 -1.10 12.80
C ALA A 291 0.59 -0.12 12.02
N ILE A 292 1.88 -0.02 12.36
CA ILE A 292 2.84 0.86 11.67
C ILE A 292 4.11 0.06 11.38
N TRP A 293 4.65 0.26 10.18
CA TRP A 293 5.93 -0.27 9.72
C TRP A 293 6.83 0.89 9.32
N ASN A 294 7.98 1.01 9.98
CA ASN A 294 9.05 1.92 9.59
C ASN A 294 10.09 1.19 8.72
N GLY A 295 10.21 1.61 7.47
CA GLY A 295 11.14 1.04 6.49
C GLY A 295 12.61 1.27 6.89
N GLY A 296 12.93 2.41 7.48
CA GLY A 296 14.26 2.71 8.01
C GLY A 296 14.71 1.72 9.09
N ASN A 297 13.77 1.18 9.87
CA ASN A 297 13.99 0.11 10.84
C ASN A 297 13.77 -1.30 10.28
N LYS A 298 13.67 -1.47 8.95
CA LYS A 298 13.52 -2.76 8.25
C LYS A 298 12.24 -3.54 8.59
N GLU A 299 11.22 -2.84 9.10
CA GLU A 299 9.93 -3.42 9.47
C GLU A 299 9.14 -3.83 8.22
N ARG A 300 8.53 -5.02 8.26
CA ARG A 300 7.66 -5.58 7.20
C ARG A 300 6.82 -6.74 7.74
N ASN A 301 5.69 -7.04 7.11
CA ASN A 301 4.84 -8.19 7.45
C ASN A 301 4.49 -8.22 8.95
N GLY A 302 4.84 -9.29 9.67
CA GLY A 302 4.65 -9.39 11.13
C GLY A 302 5.60 -8.54 11.96
N GLN A 303 6.67 -8.00 11.39
CA GLN A 303 7.66 -7.16 12.09
C GLN A 303 7.19 -5.70 12.06
N LYS A 304 6.45 -5.29 13.10
CA LYS A 304 5.74 -4.01 13.15
C LYS A 304 5.43 -3.57 14.57
N ALA A 305 5.12 -2.28 14.71
CA ALA A 305 4.43 -1.74 15.86
C ALA A 305 2.92 -1.99 15.71
N VAL A 306 2.22 -2.41 16.76
CA VAL A 306 0.77 -2.67 16.78
C VAL A 306 0.12 -2.14 18.05
N THR A 307 -1.19 -1.95 18.01
CA THR A 307 -2.00 -1.74 19.21
C THR A 307 -2.90 -2.96 19.46
N GLN A 308 -3.40 -3.10 20.69
CA GLN A 308 -4.63 -3.85 20.93
C GLN A 308 -5.84 -3.09 20.37
N TRP A 309 -7.06 -3.58 20.60
CA TRP A 309 -8.28 -2.87 20.24
C TRP A 309 -8.40 -1.56 21.04
N ASN A 310 -8.64 -0.47 20.32
CA ASN A 310 -9.09 0.82 20.86
C ASN A 310 -10.56 1.02 20.45
N THR A 311 -11.26 1.96 21.07
CA THR A 311 -12.65 2.26 20.68
C THR A 311 -12.68 3.53 19.82
N LEU A 312 -13.19 3.42 18.59
CA LEU A 312 -13.49 4.55 17.73
C LEU A 312 -14.98 4.91 17.85
N HIS A 313 -15.28 6.12 18.33
CA HIS A 313 -16.64 6.67 18.40
C HIS A 313 -16.92 7.59 17.22
N TYR A 314 -18.11 7.50 16.62
CA TYR A 314 -18.51 8.31 15.45
C TYR A 314 -19.99 8.72 15.44
#